data_AF-A0A2E5HNF1-F1
#
_entry.id   AF-A0A2E5HNF1-F1
#
_cell.length_a   1.000
_cell.length_b   1.000
_cell.length_c   1.000
_cell.angle_alpha   90.00
_cell.angle_beta   90.00
_cell.angle_gamma   90.00
#
_symmetry.space_group_name_H-M   'P 1'
#
loop_
_entity.id
_entity.type
_entity.pdbx_description
1 polymer ?
#
loop_
_entity_poly.entity_id
_entity_poly.type
_entity_poly.pdbx_seq_one_letter_code
_entity_poly.pdbx_strand_id
1 'polypeptide(L)'
;MCARRAPGIVTGYDAGAGRSASPPRTQGLPDVIETLKQLLAVDSWLDLLVVLIDVGIVTYIVYRILLLIKGTRAVQVLIGLISIIVFFFASKEEYLHLPTLNWLLDKFIGSFILIAVVVFQDDIRRGLSQVGRTSLFSNTESLGQETHVLEEAVKASVMLSNRKIGALIVLEREADLKPYTTEGIALDARVSKELLFSSFLTEHQNPLHDGAVIIQGDIVVAAGCFLPLSNSPKIDKTLGTRHRAALGLSEETDAAVIVVSEETGIISVAYREQLIRGLDASRLREVLHKIFSYSRADGEDEPERLSRLKTLLQSLGRGDNGSRAADSAPVVEPEPATAAVEDSSLQSGKEVPG
;
A
#
# COMPACT_ATOMS: atom_id res chain seq x y z
N MET A 1 8.96 37.71 112.17
CA MET A 1 7.91 37.59 113.20
C MET A 1 6.61 37.19 112.53
N CYS A 2 5.98 36.11 113.02
CA CYS A 2 4.62 35.63 112.73
C CYS A 2 3.56 36.76 112.90
N ALA A 3 2.33 36.73 112.40
CA ALA A 3 1.40 35.61 112.24
C ALA A 3 0.16 36.00 111.40
N ARG A 4 -0.44 34.98 110.76
CA ARG A 4 -1.88 34.58 110.68
C ARG A 4 -2.93 35.64 111.10
N ARG A 5 -4.11 35.81 110.46
CA ARG A 5 -5.14 34.80 110.11
C ARG A 5 -6.32 35.52 109.38
N ALA A 6 -6.98 34.83 108.45
CA ALA A 6 -8.28 35.18 107.83
C ALA A 6 -9.47 35.00 108.82
N PRO A 7 -10.79 35.27 108.50
CA PRO A 7 -11.55 34.62 107.40
C PRO A 7 -12.79 35.37 106.79
N GLY A 8 -13.42 34.74 105.78
CA GLY A 8 -14.87 34.78 105.44
C GLY A 8 -15.29 35.78 104.34
N ILE A 9 -15.42 35.41 103.05
CA ILE A 9 -16.45 34.62 102.33
C ILE A 9 -17.85 35.27 102.28
N VAL A 10 -18.32 35.49 101.04
CA VAL A 10 -19.70 35.55 100.45
C VAL A 10 -19.60 36.61 99.33
N THR A 11 -19.85 36.44 98.02
CA THR A 11 -20.44 35.40 97.16
C THR A 11 -20.20 35.79 95.70
N GLY A 12 -20.13 34.80 94.80
CA GLY A 12 -20.85 34.84 93.52
C GLY A 12 -20.20 35.52 92.32
N TYR A 13 -19.55 34.70 91.49
CA TYR A 13 -19.63 34.58 90.02
C TYR A 13 -20.13 35.78 89.17
N ASP A 14 -19.68 36.02 87.95
CA ASP A 14 -18.51 35.68 87.12
C ASP A 14 -18.85 36.36 85.78
N ALA A 15 -17.97 37.21 85.25
CA ALA A 15 -18.03 37.67 83.85
C ALA A 15 -16.70 38.33 83.50
N GLY A 16 -15.76 37.49 83.06
CA GLY A 16 -14.44 37.90 82.62
C GLY A 16 -14.38 38.54 81.23
N ALA A 17 -13.14 38.97 80.94
CA ALA A 17 -12.55 39.25 79.63
C ALA A 17 -13.08 40.50 78.90
N GLY A 18 -12.31 41.56 78.68
CA GLY A 18 -10.88 41.58 78.42
C GLY A 18 -10.60 41.26 76.95
N ARG A 19 -10.29 42.34 76.21
CA ARG A 19 -9.54 42.40 74.94
C ARG A 19 -10.35 42.21 73.65
N SER A 20 -10.36 43.31 72.89
CA SER A 20 -10.44 43.42 71.43
C SER A 20 -10.40 42.10 70.66
N ALA A 21 -11.57 41.65 70.21
CA ALA A 21 -11.69 40.66 69.16
C ALA A 21 -12.31 41.33 67.93
N SER A 22 -11.46 41.70 66.98
CA SER A 22 -11.84 41.90 65.59
C SER A 22 -12.53 40.62 65.08
N PRO A 23 -13.57 40.70 64.23
CA PRO A 23 -14.20 39.50 63.71
C PRO A 23 -13.20 38.66 62.91
N PRO A 24 -13.33 37.32 62.88
CA PRO A 24 -12.57 36.50 61.94
C PRO A 24 -12.99 36.94 60.53
N ARG A 25 -12.10 37.64 59.82
CA ARG A 25 -12.22 37.79 58.38
C ARG A 25 -12.24 36.37 57.82
N THR A 26 -13.36 36.03 57.21
CA THR A 26 -13.51 34.92 56.27
C THR A 26 -12.19 34.67 55.57
N GLN A 27 -11.53 33.53 55.89
CA GLN A 27 -10.52 32.95 55.01
C GLN A 27 -11.28 32.51 53.76
N GLY A 28 -11.58 33.49 52.90
CA GLY A 28 -11.93 33.21 51.53
C GLY A 28 -10.78 32.42 50.94
N LEU A 29 -11.13 31.33 50.25
CA LEU A 29 -10.26 30.53 49.39
C LEU A 29 -9.05 31.36 48.94
N PRO A 30 -7.83 31.14 49.49
CA PRO A 30 -6.64 31.52 48.76
C PRO A 30 -6.65 30.69 47.47
N ASP A 31 -7.17 31.36 46.45
CA ASP A 31 -7.01 31.17 45.02
C ASP A 31 -6.85 29.72 44.54
N VAL A 32 -7.98 29.10 44.24
CA VAL A 32 -8.05 27.98 43.27
C VAL A 32 -7.28 28.34 42.00
N ILE A 33 -7.27 29.62 41.63
CA ILE A 33 -6.51 30.18 40.51
C ILE A 33 -5.00 30.07 40.72
N GLU A 34 -4.48 30.28 41.93
CA GLU A 34 -3.05 30.21 42.22
C GLU A 34 -2.59 28.76 42.32
N THR A 35 -3.43 27.88 42.88
CA THR A 35 -3.23 26.43 42.86
C THR A 35 -3.29 25.88 41.43
N LEU A 36 -4.18 26.41 40.58
CA LEU A 36 -4.31 26.01 39.17
C LEU A 36 -3.11 26.50 38.33
N LYS A 37 -2.60 27.72 38.59
CA LYS A 37 -1.38 28.24 37.96
C LYS A 37 -0.15 27.41 38.34
N GLN A 38 -0.03 27.00 39.61
CA GLN A 38 1.05 26.13 40.06
C GLN A 38 0.94 24.70 39.51
N LEU A 39 -0.26 24.18 39.29
CA LEU A 39 -0.49 22.86 38.70
C LEU A 39 -0.16 22.82 37.19
N LEU A 40 -0.33 23.95 36.49
CA LEU A 40 -0.08 24.08 35.05
C LEU A 40 1.32 24.61 34.70
N ALA A 41 2.10 25.09 35.66
CA ALA A 41 3.45 25.65 35.44
C ALA A 41 3.52 26.66 34.28
N VAL A 42 2.51 27.53 34.18
CA VAL A 42 2.40 28.58 33.17
C VAL A 42 2.65 29.91 33.87
N ASP A 43 3.87 30.44 33.74
CA ASP A 43 4.25 31.74 34.32
C ASP A 43 3.88 32.90 33.37
N SER A 44 3.64 32.62 32.09
CA SER A 44 3.28 33.62 31.07
C SER A 44 2.19 33.14 30.11
N TRP A 45 1.38 34.06 29.57
CA TRP A 45 0.40 33.78 28.50
C TRP A 45 1.04 33.14 27.25
N LEU A 46 2.35 33.35 27.08
CA LEU A 46 3.16 32.71 26.04
C LEU A 46 3.33 31.20 26.30
N ASP A 47 3.48 30.75 27.55
CA ASP A 47 3.65 29.32 27.86
C ASP A 47 2.34 28.56 27.61
N LEU A 48 1.20 29.17 27.93
CA LEU A 48 -0.12 28.61 27.60
C LEU A 48 -0.27 28.43 26.08
N LEU A 49 0.18 29.42 25.30
CA LEU A 49 0.11 29.39 23.84
C LEU A 49 1.04 28.30 23.27
N VAL A 50 2.24 28.14 23.83
CA VAL A 50 3.19 27.08 23.45
C VAL A 50 2.60 25.70 23.77
N VAL A 51 2.01 25.49 24.95
CA VAL A 51 1.35 24.22 25.32
C VAL A 51 0.17 23.92 24.40
N LEU A 52 -0.64 24.92 24.05
CA LEU A 52 -1.77 24.75 23.15
C LEU A 52 -1.31 24.36 21.73
N ILE A 53 -0.25 25.01 21.24
CA ILE A 53 0.35 24.67 19.94
C ILE A 53 0.96 23.27 19.97
N ASP A 54 1.69 22.92 21.03
CA ASP A 54 2.34 21.61 21.16
C ASP A 54 1.30 20.47 21.19
N VAL A 55 0.29 20.58 22.06
CA VAL A 55 -0.83 19.62 22.10
C VAL A 55 -1.58 19.60 20.78
N GLY A 56 -1.76 20.75 20.12
CA GLY A 56 -2.40 20.84 18.81
C GLY A 56 -1.63 20.09 17.71
N ILE A 57 -0.30 20.26 17.66
CA ILE A 57 0.58 19.57 16.71
C ILE A 57 0.58 18.07 16.99
N VAL A 58 0.78 17.65 18.25
CA VAL A 58 0.76 16.23 18.63
C VAL A 58 -0.59 15.60 18.28
N THR A 59 -1.69 16.27 18.60
CA THR A 59 -3.04 15.79 18.28
C THR A 59 -3.24 15.66 16.77
N TYR A 60 -2.78 16.64 15.99
CA TYR A 60 -2.84 16.56 14.52
C TYR A 60 -2.03 15.38 13.98
N ILE A 61 -0.80 15.18 14.45
CA ILE A 61 0.06 14.05 14.04
C ILE A 61 -0.60 12.72 14.40
N VAL A 62 -1.07 12.57 15.64
CA VAL A 62 -1.76 11.36 16.09
C VAL A 62 -3.03 11.11 15.27
N TYR A 63 -3.82 12.15 15.01
CA TYR A 63 -5.02 12.04 14.17
C TYR A 63 -4.69 11.58 12.74
N ARG A 64 -3.61 12.12 12.14
CA ARG A 64 -3.14 11.71 10.81
C ARG A 64 -2.67 10.26 10.80
N ILE A 65 -1.91 9.82 11.81
CA ILE A 65 -1.50 8.42 11.98
C ILE A 65 -2.72 7.50 12.11
N LEU A 66 -3.71 7.88 12.93
CA LEU A 66 -4.95 7.11 13.08
C LEU A 66 -5.74 6.98 11.77
N LEU A 67 -5.80 8.04 10.96
CA LEU A 67 -6.39 8.01 9.62
C LEU A 67 -5.64 7.09 8.67
N LEU A 68 -4.31 7.02 8.78
CA LEU A 68 -3.43 6.21 7.92
C LEU A 68 -3.62 4.71 8.19
N ILE A 69 -3.85 4.35 9.44
CA ILE A 69 -4.03 2.94 9.84
C ILE A 69 -5.51 2.52 9.62
N LYS A 70 -6.46 3.46 9.57
CA LYS A 70 -7.90 3.18 9.45
C LYS A 70 -8.24 2.37 8.19
N GLY A 71 -8.79 1.17 8.37
CA GLY A 71 -9.18 0.26 7.29
C GLY A 71 -8.16 -0.85 7.01
N THR A 72 -7.00 -0.82 7.67
CA THR A 72 -6.01 -1.90 7.58
C THR A 72 -6.28 -3.01 8.60
N ARG A 73 -5.74 -4.22 8.35
CA ARG A 73 -5.72 -5.32 9.34
C ARG A 73 -5.04 -4.91 10.66
N ALA A 74 -4.12 -3.94 10.62
CA ALA A 74 -3.43 -3.42 11.81
C ALA A 74 -4.39 -2.77 12.82
N VAL A 75 -5.54 -2.24 12.39
CA VAL A 75 -6.56 -1.71 13.31
C VAL A 75 -7.13 -2.82 14.20
N GLN A 76 -7.41 -3.99 13.64
CA GLN A 76 -7.94 -5.12 14.41
C GLN A 76 -6.94 -5.60 15.46
N VAL A 77 -5.66 -5.66 15.09
CA VAL A 77 -4.56 -5.99 16.01
C VAL A 77 -4.44 -4.95 17.12
N LEU A 78 -4.50 -3.66 16.77
CA LEU A 78 -4.41 -2.56 17.74
C LEU A 78 -5.59 -2.56 18.73
N ILE A 79 -6.82 -2.77 18.24
CA ILE A 79 -8.01 -2.91 19.09
C ILE A 79 -7.84 -4.13 20.02
N GLY A 80 -7.35 -5.26 19.50
CA GLY A 80 -7.02 -6.44 20.30
C GLY A 80 -6.02 -6.11 21.41
N LEU A 81 -4.91 -5.46 21.08
CA LEU A 81 -3.87 -5.09 22.04
C LEU A 81 -4.37 -4.13 23.12
N ILE A 82 -5.11 -3.09 22.73
CA ILE A 82 -5.74 -2.14 23.67
C ILE A 82 -6.72 -2.87 24.59
N SER A 83 -7.53 -3.78 24.06
CA SER A 83 -8.47 -4.55 24.89
C SER A 83 -7.75 -5.39 25.94
N ILE A 84 -6.64 -6.04 25.59
CA ILE A 84 -5.81 -6.82 26.54
C ILE A 84 -5.25 -5.92 27.65
N ILE A 85 -4.77 -4.73 27.30
CA ILE A 85 -4.26 -3.75 28.28
C ILE A 85 -5.38 -3.28 29.21
N VAL A 86 -6.56 -2.95 28.67
CA VAL A 86 -7.74 -2.55 29.45
C VAL A 86 -8.16 -3.66 30.41
N PHE A 87 -8.24 -4.91 29.94
CA PHE A 87 -8.57 -6.06 30.79
C PHE A 87 -7.52 -6.31 31.87
N PHE A 88 -6.23 -6.08 31.57
CA PHE A 88 -5.18 -6.19 32.57
C PHE A 88 -5.37 -5.19 33.71
N PHE A 89 -5.59 -3.91 33.40
CA PHE A 89 -5.87 -2.90 34.42
C PHE A 89 -7.19 -3.18 35.15
N ALA A 90 -8.26 -3.53 34.45
CA ALA A 90 -9.55 -3.85 35.04
C ALA A 90 -9.52 -5.08 35.96
N SER A 91 -8.65 -6.06 35.66
CA SER A 91 -8.49 -7.27 36.48
C SER A 91 -7.81 -7.02 37.83
N LYS A 92 -7.16 -5.86 38.01
CA LYS A 92 -6.48 -5.52 39.27
C LYS A 92 -7.45 -5.46 40.44
N GLU A 93 -6.88 -5.66 41.61
CA GLU A 93 -7.56 -5.68 42.90
C GLU A 93 -8.33 -4.38 43.15
N GLU A 94 -7.85 -3.23 42.70
CA GLU A 94 -8.53 -1.94 42.87
C GLU A 94 -9.87 -1.82 42.12
N TYR A 95 -10.13 -2.67 41.13
CA TYR A 95 -11.33 -2.57 40.28
C TYR A 95 -12.26 -3.79 40.39
N LEU A 96 -11.91 -4.93 39.79
CA LEU A 96 -12.80 -6.09 39.65
C LEU A 96 -12.41 -7.30 40.49
N HIS A 97 -11.26 -7.28 41.20
CA HIS A 97 -10.79 -8.39 42.05
C HIS A 97 -10.77 -9.75 41.31
N LEU A 98 -10.12 -9.83 40.15
CA LEU A 98 -10.01 -11.08 39.37
C LEU A 98 -8.58 -11.64 39.41
N PRO A 99 -8.13 -12.26 40.52
CA PRO A 99 -6.73 -12.63 40.73
C PRO A 99 -6.22 -13.66 39.70
N THR A 100 -7.05 -14.64 39.32
CA THR A 100 -6.68 -15.65 38.32
C THR A 100 -6.48 -15.04 36.93
N LEU A 101 -7.35 -14.11 36.54
CA LEU A 101 -7.26 -13.42 35.25
C LEU A 101 -6.05 -12.49 35.23
N ASN A 102 -5.82 -11.75 36.32
CA ASN A 102 -4.66 -10.87 36.44
C ASN A 102 -3.36 -11.65 36.34
N TRP A 103 -3.24 -12.79 37.04
CA TRP A 103 -2.08 -13.67 36.95
C TRP A 103 -1.85 -14.19 35.53
N LEU A 104 -2.91 -14.61 34.83
CA LEU A 104 -2.82 -15.09 33.45
C LEU A 104 -2.35 -13.98 32.49
N LEU A 105 -2.95 -12.78 32.61
CA LEU A 105 -2.59 -11.63 31.79
C LEU A 105 -1.17 -11.13 32.10
N ASP A 106 -0.73 -11.16 33.35
CA ASP A 106 0.64 -10.83 33.76
C ASP A 106 1.66 -11.78 33.12
N LYS A 107 1.39 -13.08 33.12
CA LYS A 107 2.23 -14.07 32.42
C LYS A 107 2.24 -13.88 30.91
N PHE A 108 1.08 -13.56 30.33
CA PHE A 108 0.95 -13.29 28.90
C PHE A 108 1.75 -12.03 28.51
N ILE A 109 1.60 -10.94 29.26
CA ILE A 109 2.34 -9.68 29.04
C ILE A 109 3.85 -9.89 29.26
N GLY A 110 4.26 -10.62 30.29
CA GLY A 110 5.67 -10.96 30.52
C GLY A 110 6.29 -11.75 29.37
N SER A 111 5.49 -12.54 28.64
CA SER A 111 5.91 -13.30 27.45
C SER A 111 5.67 -12.53 26.14
N PHE A 112 5.10 -11.32 26.19
CA PHE A 112 4.66 -10.59 25.01
C PHE A 112 5.80 -10.27 24.06
N ILE A 113 6.99 -9.91 24.56
CA ILE A 113 8.16 -9.63 23.71
C ILE A 113 8.52 -10.87 22.88
N LEU A 114 8.50 -12.06 23.47
CA LEU A 114 8.81 -13.30 22.76
C LEU A 114 7.73 -13.63 21.72
N ILE A 115 6.45 -13.52 22.09
CA ILE A 115 5.33 -13.75 21.17
C ILE A 115 5.39 -12.74 20.02
N ALA A 116 5.63 -11.46 20.30
CA ALA A 116 5.76 -10.41 19.30
C ALA A 116 6.92 -10.70 18.33
N VAL A 117 8.09 -11.07 18.83
CA VAL A 117 9.23 -11.41 17.97
C VAL A 117 8.93 -12.61 17.06
N VAL A 118 8.24 -13.64 17.57
CA VAL A 118 7.86 -14.82 16.77
C VAL A 118 6.81 -14.46 15.72
N VAL A 119 5.78 -13.70 16.10
CA VAL A 119 4.68 -13.30 15.19
C VAL A 119 5.17 -12.33 14.12
N PHE A 120 6.04 -11.38 14.48
CA PHE A 120 6.60 -10.38 13.57
C PHE A 120 7.98 -10.78 13.02
N GLN A 121 8.37 -12.06 13.13
CA GLN A 121 9.70 -12.50 12.71
C GLN A 121 9.96 -12.18 11.24
N ASP A 122 8.98 -12.45 10.38
CA ASP A 122 9.08 -12.20 8.94
C ASP A 122 9.12 -10.71 8.61
N ASP A 123 8.33 -9.89 9.31
CA ASP A 123 8.29 -8.44 9.10
C ASP A 123 9.59 -7.76 9.53
N ILE A 124 10.16 -8.13 10.68
CA ILE A 124 11.45 -7.63 11.16
C ILE A 124 12.54 -8.00 10.15
N ARG A 125 12.54 -9.26 9.67
CA ARG A 125 13.49 -9.73 8.66
C ARG A 125 13.38 -8.92 7.36
N ARG A 126 12.16 -8.68 6.88
CA ARG A 126 11.88 -7.89 5.68
C ARG A 126 12.37 -6.45 5.85
N GLY A 127 11.99 -5.78 6.94
CA GLY A 127 12.40 -4.41 7.24
C GLY A 127 13.93 -4.24 7.32
N LEU A 128 14.63 -5.16 8.00
CA LEU A 128 16.10 -5.14 8.06
C LEU A 128 16.74 -5.40 6.69
N SER A 129 16.16 -6.29 5.89
CA SER A 129 16.66 -6.56 4.54
C SER A 129 16.49 -5.36 3.60
N GLN A 130 15.46 -4.54 3.81
CA GLN A 130 15.20 -3.33 3.04
C GLN A 130 16.17 -2.20 3.43
N VAL A 131 16.45 -2.04 4.72
CA VAL A 131 17.46 -1.09 5.21
C VAL A 131 18.85 -1.45 4.67
N GLY A 132 19.20 -2.74 4.65
CA GLY A 132 20.47 -3.23 4.07
C GLY A 132 20.56 -3.14 2.53
N ARG A 133 19.43 -2.96 1.85
CA ARG A 133 19.34 -2.76 0.39
C ARG A 133 19.27 -1.30 -0.02
N THR A 134 19.42 -0.35 0.91
CA THR A 134 19.60 1.06 0.57
C THR A 134 20.92 1.19 -0.20
N SER A 135 20.83 1.00 -1.51
CA SER A 135 21.89 1.23 -2.48
C SER A 135 22.13 2.73 -2.54
N LEU A 136 22.87 3.23 -1.55
CA LEU A 136 23.35 4.61 -1.49
C LEU A 136 24.35 4.93 -2.62
N PHE A 137 24.58 3.99 -3.55
CA PHE A 137 25.59 4.08 -4.61
C PHE A 137 25.07 3.84 -6.06
N SER A 138 23.77 3.81 -6.30
CA SER A 138 23.21 3.56 -7.65
C SER A 138 22.77 4.82 -8.42
N ASN A 139 23.16 6.03 -8.00
CA ASN A 139 22.43 7.23 -8.39
C ASN A 139 22.85 7.91 -9.72
N THR A 140 23.55 7.23 -10.64
CA THR A 140 23.85 7.83 -11.96
C THR A 140 23.70 6.86 -13.13
N GLU A 141 23.88 5.54 -12.93
CA GLU A 141 23.67 4.52 -13.98
C GLU A 141 22.23 3.97 -14.05
N SER A 142 21.40 4.12 -13.00
CA SER A 142 20.06 3.48 -12.95
C SER A 142 19.03 4.09 -13.92
N LEU A 143 19.16 5.38 -14.28
CA LEU A 143 18.20 6.05 -15.17
C LEU A 143 18.17 5.44 -16.59
N GLY A 144 19.35 5.06 -17.10
CA GLY A 144 19.46 4.41 -18.41
C GLY A 144 18.97 2.97 -18.37
N GLN A 145 19.26 2.24 -17.30
CA GLN A 145 18.89 0.84 -17.13
C GLN A 145 17.38 0.67 -16.94
N GLU A 146 16.73 1.48 -16.10
CA GLU A 146 15.27 1.46 -15.94
C GLU A 146 14.57 1.75 -17.27
N THR A 147 15.00 2.79 -17.99
CA THR A 147 14.44 3.13 -19.30
C THR A 147 14.59 1.97 -20.29
N HIS A 148 15.76 1.31 -20.31
CA HIS A 148 15.99 0.14 -21.15
C HIS A 148 15.05 -1.02 -20.80
N VAL A 149 14.87 -1.34 -19.52
CA VAL A 149 13.98 -2.40 -19.06
C VAL A 149 12.53 -2.13 -19.48
N LEU A 150 12.06 -0.89 -19.32
CA LEU A 150 10.72 -0.49 -19.75
C LEU A 150 10.54 -0.63 -21.26
N GLU A 151 11.52 -0.21 -22.06
CA GLU A 151 11.47 -0.36 -23.52
C GLU A 151 11.43 -1.82 -23.96
N GLU A 152 12.25 -2.69 -23.35
CA GLU A 152 12.25 -4.12 -23.66
C GLU A 152 10.94 -4.80 -23.27
N ALA A 153 10.35 -4.43 -22.12
CA ALA A 153 9.04 -4.91 -21.69
C ALA A 153 7.92 -4.44 -22.64
N VAL A 154 7.95 -3.19 -23.13
CA VAL A 154 7.00 -2.66 -24.12
C VAL A 154 7.11 -3.44 -25.43
N LYS A 155 8.33 -3.60 -25.96
CA LYS A 155 8.57 -4.34 -27.21
C LYS A 155 8.09 -5.80 -27.10
N ALA A 156 8.40 -6.48 -26.00
CA ALA A 156 7.93 -7.84 -25.75
C ALA A 156 6.40 -7.91 -25.68
N SER A 157 5.76 -7.00 -24.95
CA SER A 157 4.30 -6.95 -24.80
C SER A 157 3.58 -6.76 -26.13
N VAL A 158 4.09 -5.88 -27.00
CA VAL A 158 3.55 -5.67 -28.35
C VAL A 158 3.73 -6.92 -29.21
N MET A 159 4.89 -7.56 -29.13
CA MET A 159 5.16 -8.79 -29.89
C MET A 159 4.25 -9.95 -29.45
N LEU A 160 4.02 -10.10 -28.15
CA LEU A 160 3.10 -11.09 -27.57
C LEU A 160 1.65 -10.78 -27.94
N SER A 161 1.24 -9.51 -27.87
CA SER A 161 -0.08 -9.01 -28.26
C SER A 161 -0.43 -9.32 -29.71
N ASN A 162 0.49 -9.01 -30.64
CA ASN A 162 0.30 -9.27 -32.07
C ASN A 162 0.10 -10.77 -32.39
N ARG A 163 0.62 -11.66 -31.53
CA ARG A 163 0.46 -13.11 -31.66
C ARG A 163 -0.64 -13.69 -30.76
N LYS A 164 -1.33 -12.83 -29.99
CA LYS A 164 -2.32 -13.22 -28.96
C LYS A 164 -1.78 -14.25 -27.96
N ILE A 165 -0.51 -14.10 -27.59
CA ILE A 165 0.12 -14.93 -26.57
C ILE A 165 -0.12 -14.27 -25.21
N GLY A 166 -0.70 -15.01 -24.27
CA GLY A 166 -0.96 -14.54 -22.93
C GLY A 166 0.33 -14.27 -22.15
N ALA A 167 0.41 -13.12 -21.48
CA ALA A 167 1.60 -12.73 -20.74
C ALA A 167 1.27 -12.02 -19.43
N LEU A 168 2.17 -12.16 -18.46
CA LEU A 168 2.05 -11.57 -17.13
C LEU A 168 3.44 -11.15 -16.63
N ILE A 169 3.80 -9.89 -16.85
CA ILE A 169 5.13 -9.35 -16.57
C ILE A 169 5.02 -8.42 -15.36
N VAL A 170 5.76 -8.71 -14.30
CA VAL A 170 5.79 -7.96 -13.05
C VAL A 170 7.07 -7.15 -12.97
N LEU A 171 6.94 -5.84 -12.78
CA LEU A 171 8.05 -4.93 -12.57
C LEU A 171 8.08 -4.52 -11.09
N GLU A 172 9.14 -4.91 -10.38
CA GLU A 172 9.36 -4.57 -8.97
C GLU A 172 9.55 -3.06 -8.79
N ARG A 173 9.10 -2.57 -7.63
CA ARG A 173 9.31 -1.20 -7.17
C ARG A 173 9.81 -1.20 -5.71
N GLU A 174 9.11 -0.56 -4.78
CA GLU A 174 9.58 -0.39 -3.40
C GLU A 174 9.27 -1.63 -2.55
N ALA A 175 8.19 -2.36 -2.86
CA ALA A 175 7.82 -3.59 -2.16
C ALA A 175 8.68 -4.78 -2.61
N ASP A 176 9.13 -5.58 -1.64
CA ASP A 176 9.92 -6.80 -1.87
C ASP A 176 9.06 -7.92 -2.45
N LEU A 177 9.38 -8.37 -3.67
CA LEU A 177 8.64 -9.43 -4.36
C LEU A 177 9.17 -10.85 -4.11
N LYS A 178 10.19 -11.03 -3.26
CA LYS A 178 10.74 -12.36 -2.90
C LYS A 178 9.71 -13.44 -2.52
N PRO A 179 8.61 -13.12 -1.81
CA PRO A 179 7.61 -14.15 -1.48
C PRO A 179 7.02 -14.82 -2.72
N TYR A 180 6.92 -14.09 -3.84
CA TYR A 180 6.34 -14.58 -5.09
C TYR A 180 7.39 -15.21 -6.02
N THR A 181 8.69 -14.94 -5.82
CA THR A 181 9.77 -15.54 -6.64
C THR A 181 10.17 -16.94 -6.16
N THR A 182 9.85 -17.30 -4.91
CA THR A 182 10.36 -18.53 -4.27
C THR A 182 9.81 -19.81 -4.91
N GLU A 183 8.57 -19.78 -5.39
CA GLU A 183 7.92 -20.93 -6.06
C GLU A 183 8.15 -20.96 -7.57
N GLY A 184 8.75 -19.89 -8.14
CA GLY A 184 9.05 -19.79 -9.57
C GLY A 184 10.37 -20.45 -9.94
N ILE A 185 10.64 -20.50 -11.25
CA ILE A 185 11.92 -20.97 -11.81
C ILE A 185 12.86 -19.76 -11.86
N ALA A 186 13.95 -19.81 -11.09
CA ALA A 186 14.99 -18.79 -11.09
C ALA A 186 15.69 -18.72 -12.46
N LEU A 187 15.85 -17.50 -12.97
CA LEU A 187 16.50 -17.23 -14.26
C LEU A 187 17.77 -16.39 -14.11
N ASP A 188 17.76 -15.40 -13.22
CA ASP A 188 18.87 -14.47 -12.96
C ASP A 188 19.51 -13.91 -14.26
N ALA A 189 18.66 -13.56 -15.22
CA ALA A 189 19.08 -13.17 -16.57
C ALA A 189 18.79 -11.70 -16.86
N ARG A 190 19.63 -11.04 -17.65
CA ARG A 190 19.38 -9.64 -18.08
C ARG A 190 18.08 -9.53 -18.88
N VAL A 191 17.33 -8.47 -18.60
CA VAL A 191 16.08 -8.19 -19.34
C VAL A 191 16.37 -7.95 -20.82
N SER A 192 15.68 -8.70 -21.68
CA SER A 192 15.64 -8.51 -23.13
C SER A 192 14.26 -8.88 -23.65
N LYS A 193 13.81 -8.25 -24.74
CA LYS A 193 12.52 -8.59 -25.35
C LYS A 193 12.47 -10.05 -25.82
N GLU A 194 13.58 -10.61 -26.27
CA GLU A 194 13.67 -12.01 -26.70
C GLU A 194 13.43 -12.97 -25.53
N LEU A 195 14.07 -12.71 -24.38
CA LEU A 195 13.86 -13.50 -23.17
C LEU A 195 12.40 -13.43 -22.73
N LEU A 196 11.85 -12.22 -22.57
CA LEU A 196 10.46 -12.04 -22.16
C LEU A 196 9.48 -12.69 -23.12
N PHE A 197 9.69 -12.54 -24.43
CA PHE A 197 8.86 -13.21 -25.44
C PHE A 197 8.93 -14.73 -25.32
N SER A 198 10.14 -15.28 -25.19
CA SER A 198 10.35 -16.74 -25.07
C SER A 198 9.75 -17.34 -23.80
N SER A 199 9.76 -16.60 -22.68
CA SER A 199 9.19 -17.07 -21.42
C SER A 199 7.69 -17.36 -21.53
N PHE A 200 6.95 -16.66 -22.39
CA PHE A 200 5.50 -16.85 -22.54
C PHE A 200 5.08 -17.73 -23.73
N LEU A 201 6.02 -18.33 -24.47
CA LEU A 201 5.66 -19.25 -25.55
C LEU A 201 4.89 -20.46 -25.02
N THR A 202 3.67 -20.67 -25.53
CA THR A 202 2.72 -21.72 -25.09
C THR A 202 3.07 -23.10 -25.65
N GLU A 203 4.35 -23.45 -25.67
CA GLU A 203 4.80 -24.77 -26.06
C GLU A 203 4.63 -25.76 -24.90
N HIS A 204 4.19 -26.99 -25.18
CA HIS A 204 3.99 -28.02 -24.14
C HIS A 204 5.23 -28.31 -23.28
N GLN A 205 6.42 -28.00 -23.81
CA GLN A 205 7.69 -28.23 -23.12
C GLN A 205 8.21 -27.01 -22.37
N ASN A 206 7.56 -25.85 -22.50
CA ASN A 206 8.01 -24.62 -21.85
C ASN A 206 7.28 -24.45 -20.51
N PRO A 207 7.86 -24.77 -19.34
CA PRO A 207 7.20 -24.54 -18.06
C PRO A 207 7.09 -23.06 -17.67
N LEU A 208 7.79 -22.14 -18.34
CA LEU A 208 7.89 -20.73 -17.93
C LEU A 208 6.64 -19.90 -18.25
N HIS A 209 5.80 -20.36 -19.19
CA HIS A 209 4.65 -19.58 -19.68
C HIS A 209 3.43 -19.63 -18.73
N ASP A 210 3.45 -20.56 -17.78
CA ASP A 210 2.39 -20.76 -16.80
C ASP A 210 2.72 -19.98 -15.52
N GLY A 211 2.40 -18.69 -15.52
CA GLY A 211 2.60 -17.80 -14.38
C GLY A 211 3.14 -16.44 -14.77
N ALA A 212 3.71 -15.76 -13.78
CA ALA A 212 4.31 -14.45 -13.94
C ALA A 212 5.83 -14.50 -14.14
N VAL A 213 6.34 -13.54 -14.89
CA VAL A 213 7.77 -13.21 -14.94
C VAL A 213 8.02 -12.01 -14.05
N ILE A 214 8.95 -12.12 -13.10
CA ILE A 214 9.28 -11.06 -12.13
C ILE A 214 10.63 -10.44 -12.48
N ILE A 215 10.62 -9.12 -12.65
CA ILE A 215 11.79 -8.30 -12.98
C ILE A 215 12.15 -7.44 -11.77
N GLN A 216 13.40 -7.52 -11.32
CA GLN A 216 13.97 -6.71 -10.25
C GLN A 216 15.15 -5.92 -10.81
N GLY A 217 15.03 -4.59 -10.88
CA GLY A 217 16.04 -3.75 -11.53
C GLY A 217 16.20 -4.10 -13.02
N ASP A 218 17.40 -4.50 -13.43
CA ASP A 218 17.74 -4.91 -14.81
C ASP A 218 17.75 -6.44 -15.04
N ILE A 219 17.28 -7.22 -14.05
CA ILE A 219 17.34 -8.69 -14.04
C ILE A 219 15.93 -9.29 -13.99
N VAL A 220 15.68 -10.28 -14.84
CA VAL A 220 14.58 -11.23 -14.71
C VAL A 220 14.98 -12.25 -13.65
N VAL A 221 14.40 -12.15 -12.45
CA VAL A 221 14.77 -12.99 -11.31
C VAL A 221 14.16 -14.37 -11.44
N ALA A 222 12.86 -14.44 -11.77
CA ALA A 222 12.15 -15.70 -11.90
C ALA A 222 11.02 -15.63 -12.92
N ALA A 223 10.62 -16.79 -13.44
CA ALA A 223 9.48 -16.99 -14.34
C ALA A 223 8.61 -18.16 -13.86
N GLY A 224 7.37 -18.26 -14.36
CA GLY A 224 6.40 -19.23 -13.84
C GLY A 224 6.00 -18.97 -12.38
N CYS A 225 6.06 -17.72 -11.92
CA CYS A 225 5.74 -17.35 -10.55
C CYS A 225 4.23 -17.32 -10.32
N PHE A 226 3.76 -17.90 -9.22
CA PHE A 226 2.36 -17.83 -8.82
C PHE A 226 2.07 -16.51 -8.09
N LEU A 227 1.01 -15.83 -8.51
CA LEU A 227 0.57 -14.56 -7.93
C LEU A 227 -0.80 -14.72 -7.24
N PRO A 228 -1.08 -13.91 -6.19
CA PRO A 228 -2.39 -13.90 -5.56
C PRO A 228 -3.46 -13.40 -6.53
N LEU A 229 -4.65 -14.01 -6.49
CA LEU A 229 -5.78 -13.59 -7.30
C LEU A 229 -6.67 -12.63 -6.52
N SER A 230 -7.03 -11.50 -7.12
CA SER A 230 -8.00 -10.59 -6.52
C SER A 230 -9.40 -11.23 -6.46
N ASN A 231 -10.04 -11.07 -5.30
CA ASN A 231 -11.42 -11.49 -5.04
C ASN A 231 -12.42 -10.31 -5.13
N SER A 232 -11.98 -9.17 -5.66
CA SER A 232 -12.81 -7.96 -5.70
C SER A 232 -14.04 -8.16 -6.61
N PRO A 233 -15.27 -7.92 -6.12
CA PRO A 233 -16.49 -8.05 -6.92
C PRO A 233 -16.62 -6.94 -7.98
N LYS A 234 -15.74 -5.94 -7.95
CA LYS A 234 -15.69 -4.84 -8.94
C LYS A 234 -15.01 -5.26 -10.24
N ILE A 235 -14.39 -6.43 -10.29
CA ILE A 235 -13.69 -6.94 -11.45
C ILE A 235 -14.72 -7.42 -12.49
N ASP A 236 -14.55 -6.97 -13.73
CA ASP A 236 -15.35 -7.43 -14.86
C ASP A 236 -15.23 -8.96 -15.00
N LYS A 237 -16.38 -9.65 -15.06
CA LYS A 237 -16.45 -11.11 -15.09
C LYS A 237 -15.78 -11.71 -16.34
N THR A 238 -15.61 -10.91 -17.39
CA THR A 238 -14.91 -11.30 -18.62
C THR A 238 -13.40 -11.41 -18.46
N LEU A 239 -12.83 -10.94 -17.35
CA LEU A 239 -11.38 -10.94 -17.14
C LEU A 239 -10.87 -12.34 -16.76
N GLY A 240 -9.88 -12.83 -17.51
CA GLY A 240 -9.20 -14.10 -17.25
C GLY A 240 -8.38 -14.11 -15.96
N THR A 241 -7.81 -15.28 -15.62
CA THR A 241 -7.02 -15.48 -14.39
C THR A 241 -5.78 -14.59 -14.32
N ARG A 242 -5.07 -14.35 -15.43
CA ARG A 242 -3.90 -13.44 -15.47
C ARG A 242 -4.24 -12.00 -15.08
N HIS A 243 -5.42 -11.51 -15.46
CA HIS A 243 -5.86 -10.16 -15.06
C HIS A 243 -6.17 -10.09 -13.56
N ARG A 244 -6.77 -11.15 -13.00
CA ARG A 244 -7.05 -11.25 -11.55
C ARG A 244 -5.76 -11.38 -10.75
N ALA A 245 -4.78 -12.11 -11.28
CA ALA A 245 -3.44 -12.23 -10.71
C ALA A 245 -2.71 -10.88 -10.68
N ALA A 246 -2.76 -10.15 -11.79
CA ALA A 246 -2.19 -8.81 -11.86
C ALA A 246 -2.83 -7.84 -10.87
N LEU A 247 -4.16 -7.88 -10.76
CA LEU A 247 -4.89 -7.06 -9.78
C LEU A 247 -4.57 -7.47 -8.34
N GLY A 248 -4.56 -8.77 -8.02
CA GLY A 248 -4.26 -9.26 -6.68
C GLY A 248 -2.86 -8.88 -6.22
N LEU A 249 -1.86 -8.98 -7.09
CA LEU A 249 -0.51 -8.52 -6.74
C LEU A 249 -0.46 -6.99 -6.55
N SER A 250 -1.18 -6.23 -7.38
CA SER A 250 -1.25 -4.76 -7.26
C SER A 250 -2.08 -4.24 -6.08
N GLU A 251 -2.83 -5.12 -5.40
CA GLU A 251 -3.54 -4.85 -4.15
C GLU A 251 -2.60 -5.00 -2.93
N GLU A 252 -1.67 -5.95 -2.99
CA GLU A 252 -0.73 -6.23 -1.90
C GLU A 252 0.59 -5.45 -2.01
N THR A 253 0.94 -4.97 -3.21
CA THR A 253 2.24 -4.36 -3.50
C THR A 253 2.12 -3.11 -4.38
N ASP A 254 3.19 -2.32 -4.45
CA ASP A 254 3.30 -1.20 -5.37
C ASP A 254 3.87 -1.60 -6.75
N ALA A 255 3.98 -2.90 -7.05
CA ALA A 255 4.51 -3.38 -8.32
C ALA A 255 3.58 -3.01 -9.50
N ALA A 256 4.20 -2.78 -10.67
CA ALA A 256 3.46 -2.57 -11.91
C ALA A 256 3.40 -3.88 -12.69
N VAL A 257 2.20 -4.32 -13.06
CA VAL A 257 2.00 -5.61 -13.72
C VAL A 257 1.42 -5.41 -15.11
N ILE A 258 2.17 -5.80 -16.14
CA ILE A 258 1.72 -5.77 -17.53
C ILE A 258 1.04 -7.12 -17.83
N VAL A 259 -0.14 -7.05 -18.43
CA VAL A 259 -0.95 -8.21 -18.83
C VAL A 259 -1.22 -8.15 -20.31
N VAL A 260 -0.98 -9.26 -21.02
CA VAL A 260 -1.45 -9.45 -22.40
C VAL A 260 -2.51 -10.53 -22.40
N SER A 261 -3.70 -10.22 -22.92
CA SER A 261 -4.80 -11.17 -23.04
C SER A 261 -4.52 -12.22 -24.11
N GLU A 262 -4.63 -13.50 -23.76
CA GLU A 262 -4.51 -14.61 -24.74
C GLU A 262 -5.71 -14.68 -25.71
N GLU A 263 -6.88 -14.21 -25.30
CA GLU A 263 -8.09 -14.24 -26.13
C GLU A 263 -8.11 -13.08 -27.14
N THR A 264 -7.80 -11.88 -26.65
CA THR A 264 -8.00 -10.63 -27.41
C THR A 264 -6.71 -10.00 -27.89
N GLY A 265 -5.56 -10.36 -27.31
CA GLY A 265 -4.30 -9.67 -27.50
C GLY A 265 -4.23 -8.30 -26.82
N ILE A 266 -5.29 -7.84 -26.16
CA ILE A 266 -5.33 -6.52 -25.51
C ILE A 266 -4.27 -6.44 -24.42
N ILE A 267 -3.46 -5.39 -24.46
CA ILE A 267 -2.47 -5.07 -23.43
C ILE A 267 -3.14 -4.23 -22.35
N SER A 268 -2.87 -4.59 -21.09
CA SER A 268 -3.34 -3.90 -19.90
C SER A 268 -2.21 -3.74 -18.89
N VAL A 269 -2.33 -2.76 -17.99
CA VAL A 269 -1.43 -2.58 -16.85
C VAL A 269 -2.26 -2.52 -15.57
N ALA A 270 -1.89 -3.35 -14.58
CA ALA A 270 -2.41 -3.27 -13.23
C ALA A 270 -1.42 -2.52 -12.34
N TYR A 271 -1.89 -1.52 -11.61
CA TYR A 271 -1.12 -0.75 -10.65
C TYR A 271 -2.03 -0.15 -9.58
N ARG A 272 -1.70 -0.35 -8.29
CA ARG A 272 -2.47 0.15 -7.14
C ARG A 272 -3.98 -0.06 -7.28
N GLU A 273 -4.38 -1.31 -7.44
CA GLU A 273 -5.79 -1.76 -7.59
C GLU A 273 -6.50 -1.27 -8.87
N GLN A 274 -5.81 -0.58 -9.78
CA GLN A 274 -6.39 -0.11 -11.03
C GLN A 274 -5.89 -0.91 -12.21
N LEU A 275 -6.82 -1.35 -13.06
CA LEU A 275 -6.51 -2.00 -14.33
C LEU A 275 -6.77 -1.04 -15.49
N ILE A 276 -5.71 -0.61 -16.16
CA ILE A 276 -5.77 0.24 -17.36
C ILE A 276 -5.71 -0.68 -18.56
N ARG A 277 -6.74 -0.69 -19.40
CA ARG A 277 -6.91 -1.62 -20.53
C ARG A 277 -6.77 -0.89 -21.86
N GLY A 278 -6.54 -1.66 -22.93
CA GLY A 278 -6.57 -1.12 -24.31
C GLY A 278 -5.34 -0.29 -24.63
N LEU A 279 -4.17 -0.68 -24.12
CA LEU A 279 -2.94 0.07 -24.30
C LEU A 279 -2.27 -0.31 -25.62
N ASP A 280 -1.93 0.69 -26.43
CA ASP A 280 -1.00 0.53 -27.55
C ASP A 280 0.46 0.71 -27.07
N ALA A 281 1.42 0.53 -27.97
CA ALA A 281 2.84 0.64 -27.64
C ALA A 281 3.22 2.01 -27.05
N SER A 282 2.64 3.09 -27.58
CA SER A 282 2.93 4.46 -27.17
C SER A 282 2.33 4.76 -25.80
N ARG A 283 1.08 4.36 -25.58
CA ARG A 283 0.34 4.53 -24.33
C ARG A 283 0.92 3.66 -23.22
N LEU A 284 1.29 2.42 -23.51
CA LEU A 284 1.96 1.54 -22.56
C LEU A 284 3.28 2.17 -22.08
N ARG A 285 4.10 2.65 -23.00
CA ARG A 285 5.34 3.37 -22.69
C ARG A 285 5.06 4.59 -21.81
N GLU A 286 4.09 5.42 -22.17
CA GLU A 286 3.71 6.61 -21.40
C GLU A 286 3.26 6.25 -19.97
N VAL A 287 2.41 5.23 -19.83
CA VAL A 287 1.91 4.74 -18.53
C VAL A 287 3.06 4.22 -17.67
N LEU A 288 3.93 3.37 -18.22
CA LEU A 288 5.07 2.82 -17.50
C LEU A 288 6.05 3.92 -17.08
N HIS A 289 6.42 4.81 -17.99
CA HIS A 289 7.28 5.95 -17.63
C HIS A 289 6.65 6.78 -16.52
N LYS A 290 5.35 7.10 -16.59
CA LYS A 290 4.66 7.84 -15.51
C LYS A 290 4.72 7.09 -14.18
N ILE A 291 4.42 5.79 -14.18
CA ILE A 291 4.46 4.97 -12.96
C ILE A 291 5.85 5.03 -12.31
N PHE A 292 6.92 4.82 -13.09
CA PHE A 292 8.30 4.75 -12.56
C PHE A 292 8.93 6.12 -12.29
N SER A 293 8.64 7.15 -13.08
CA SER A 293 9.15 8.51 -12.82
C SER A 293 8.46 9.19 -11.63
N TYR A 294 7.20 8.85 -11.33
CA TYR A 294 6.51 9.38 -10.14
C TYR A 294 7.07 8.83 -8.82
N SER A 295 7.85 7.73 -8.83
CA SER A 295 8.57 7.24 -7.64
C SER A 295 9.66 8.21 -7.17
N ARG A 296 10.12 9.11 -8.04
CA ARG A 296 11.33 9.93 -7.83
C ARG A 296 11.04 11.38 -7.41
N ALA A 297 9.77 11.81 -7.42
CA ALA A 297 9.39 13.16 -7.02
C ALA A 297 9.31 13.24 -5.49
N ASP A 298 10.44 13.45 -4.84
CA ASP A 298 10.54 13.64 -3.41
C ASP A 298 9.86 14.97 -3.02
N GLY A 299 8.71 14.93 -2.32
CA GLY A 299 8.12 16.13 -1.71
C GLY A 299 6.61 16.32 -1.72
N GLU A 300 5.82 15.52 -2.45
CA GLU A 300 4.33 15.63 -2.43
C GLU A 300 3.69 14.64 -1.44
N ASP A 301 2.59 15.06 -0.79
CA ASP A 301 1.75 14.21 0.08
C ASP A 301 1.16 13.01 -0.71
N GLU A 302 1.42 11.79 -0.23
CA GLU A 302 0.95 10.49 -0.77
C GLU A 302 -0.53 10.46 -1.23
N PRO A 303 -1.51 11.01 -0.46
CA PRO A 303 -2.91 11.04 -0.89
C PRO A 303 -3.19 11.97 -2.10
N GLU A 304 -2.49 13.10 -2.21
CA GLU A 304 -2.67 14.02 -3.35
C GLU A 304 -2.07 13.42 -4.62
N ARG A 305 -0.88 12.81 -4.49
CA ARG A 305 -0.21 12.02 -5.53
C ARG A 305 -1.10 10.91 -6.08
N LEU A 306 -1.73 10.15 -5.17
CA LEU A 306 -2.67 9.09 -5.51
C LEU A 306 -3.88 9.62 -6.28
N SER A 307 -4.47 10.73 -5.85
CA SER A 307 -5.62 11.31 -6.55
C SER A 307 -5.25 11.78 -7.96
N ARG A 308 -4.13 12.50 -8.13
CA ARG A 308 -3.64 12.94 -9.44
C ARG A 308 -3.29 11.78 -10.34
N LEU A 309 -2.61 10.76 -9.82
CA LEU A 309 -2.29 9.56 -10.59
C LEU A 309 -3.58 8.83 -10.99
N LYS A 310 -4.54 8.64 -10.09
CA LYS A 310 -5.85 8.05 -10.42
C LYS A 310 -6.59 8.86 -11.49
N THR A 311 -6.59 10.19 -11.40
CA THR A 311 -7.17 11.07 -12.42
C THR A 311 -6.44 10.93 -13.76
N LEU A 312 -5.11 10.87 -13.73
CA LEU A 312 -4.27 10.64 -14.91
C LEU A 312 -4.56 9.28 -15.54
N LEU A 313 -4.51 8.20 -14.76
CA LEU A 313 -4.78 6.84 -15.24
C LEU A 313 -6.21 6.71 -15.76
N GLN A 314 -7.20 7.35 -15.12
CA GLN A 314 -8.57 7.42 -15.63
C GLN A 314 -8.69 8.22 -16.92
N SER A 315 -7.96 9.34 -17.05
CA SER A 315 -7.88 10.09 -18.31
C SER A 315 -7.17 9.28 -19.40
N LEU A 316 -6.20 8.45 -19.01
CA LEU A 316 -5.47 7.58 -19.91
C LEU A 316 -6.36 6.41 -20.40
N GLY A 317 -7.20 5.87 -19.53
CA GLY A 317 -8.16 4.81 -19.83
C GLY A 317 -9.46 5.27 -20.51
N ARG A 318 -9.81 6.57 -20.48
CA ARG A 318 -11.01 7.11 -21.15
C ARG A 318 -10.81 7.50 -22.61
N GLY A 319 -9.57 7.45 -23.12
CA GLY A 319 -9.19 8.01 -24.41
C GLY A 319 -9.69 7.29 -25.67
N ASP A 320 -10.33 6.12 -25.60
CA ASP A 320 -10.68 5.38 -26.82
C ASP A 320 -11.95 4.50 -26.72
N ASN A 321 -13.06 5.08 -26.28
CA ASN A 321 -14.39 4.45 -26.41
C ASN A 321 -15.27 5.11 -27.49
N GLY A 322 -14.69 5.96 -28.36
CA GLY A 322 -15.49 6.83 -29.23
C GLY A 322 -14.99 7.06 -30.66
N SER A 323 -13.89 6.44 -31.12
CA SER A 323 -13.30 6.79 -32.43
C SER A 323 -12.91 5.59 -33.30
N ARG A 324 -13.73 4.52 -33.34
CA ARG A 324 -13.61 3.45 -34.35
C ARG A 324 -14.95 2.95 -34.92
N ALA A 325 -15.97 3.79 -34.93
CA ALA A 325 -17.24 3.53 -35.61
C ALA A 325 -17.50 4.54 -36.73
N ALA A 326 -16.54 4.73 -37.64
CA ALA A 326 -16.73 5.40 -38.93
C ALA A 326 -15.45 5.26 -39.78
N ASP A 327 -15.25 4.09 -40.38
CA ASP A 327 -14.69 3.95 -41.74
C ASP A 327 -14.58 2.46 -42.08
N SER A 328 -15.70 1.89 -42.50
CA SER A 328 -15.69 0.69 -43.34
C SER A 328 -16.26 1.11 -44.68
N ALA A 329 -15.37 1.56 -45.57
CA ALA A 329 -15.67 1.62 -47.00
C ALA A 329 -16.09 0.21 -47.48
N PRO A 330 -17.04 0.11 -48.42
CA PRO A 330 -17.58 -1.18 -48.82
C PRO A 330 -16.52 -2.01 -49.55
N VAL A 331 -16.36 -3.25 -49.10
CA VAL A 331 -15.62 -4.30 -49.78
C VAL A 331 -16.31 -4.57 -51.11
N VAL A 332 -15.61 -4.30 -52.22
CA VAL A 332 -16.00 -4.73 -53.55
C VAL A 332 -15.70 -6.23 -53.64
N GLU A 333 -16.75 -7.05 -53.66
CA GLU A 333 -16.66 -8.47 -54.00
C GLU A 333 -16.22 -8.62 -55.47
N PRO A 334 -15.26 -9.50 -55.81
CA PRO A 334 -15.03 -9.88 -57.18
C PRO A 334 -16.13 -10.86 -57.65
N GLU A 335 -16.78 -10.54 -58.77
CA GLU A 335 -17.73 -11.41 -59.47
C GLU A 335 -17.10 -12.78 -59.82
N PRO A 336 -17.88 -13.88 -59.79
CA PRO A 336 -17.42 -15.18 -60.25
C PRO A 336 -17.37 -15.22 -61.78
N ALA A 337 -16.20 -15.56 -62.34
CA ALA A 337 -16.05 -15.83 -63.77
C ALA A 337 -16.83 -17.09 -64.16
N THR A 338 -17.96 -16.87 -64.85
CA THR A 338 -18.73 -17.91 -65.54
C THR A 338 -18.04 -18.34 -66.82
N ALA A 339 -18.04 -19.65 -67.04
CA ALA A 339 -17.51 -20.33 -68.20
C ALA A 339 -18.16 -19.84 -69.51
N ALA A 340 -17.33 -19.58 -70.52
CA ALA A 340 -17.73 -19.57 -71.92
C ALA A 340 -17.02 -20.73 -72.63
N VAL A 341 -17.84 -21.68 -73.06
CA VAL A 341 -17.54 -22.73 -74.02
C VAL A 341 -17.51 -22.08 -75.40
N GLU A 342 -16.39 -22.14 -76.11
CA GLU A 342 -16.39 -22.07 -77.57
C GLU A 342 -15.46 -23.14 -78.14
N ASP A 343 -16.08 -23.92 -79.01
CA ASP A 343 -15.56 -25.04 -79.78
C ASP A 343 -15.04 -24.50 -81.12
N SER A 344 -13.78 -24.75 -81.48
CA SER A 344 -13.37 -24.80 -82.89
C SER A 344 -12.04 -25.52 -83.08
N SER A 345 -12.19 -26.71 -83.64
CA SER A 345 -11.24 -27.47 -84.45
C SER A 345 -10.31 -26.64 -85.34
N LEU A 346 -9.02 -26.98 -85.42
CA LEU A 346 -8.34 -27.51 -86.63
C LEU A 346 -6.79 -27.46 -86.55
N GLN A 347 -6.21 -28.65 -86.74
CA GLN A 347 -5.02 -28.98 -87.54
C GLN A 347 -3.58 -28.69 -87.07
N SER A 348 -2.86 -29.81 -86.94
CA SER A 348 -1.66 -30.17 -87.72
C SER A 348 -0.27 -29.82 -87.15
N GLY A 349 0.30 -30.81 -86.45
CA GLY A 349 1.52 -31.52 -86.87
C GLY A 349 2.87 -30.78 -86.91
N LYS A 350 3.82 -31.20 -86.05
CA LYS A 350 5.13 -31.72 -86.50
C LYS A 350 6.01 -32.24 -85.34
N GLU A 351 6.36 -33.51 -85.46
CA GLU A 351 7.65 -34.19 -85.21
C GLU A 351 8.79 -33.45 -84.46
N VAL A 352 9.20 -33.97 -83.28
CA VAL A 352 10.43 -34.79 -82.98
C VAL A 352 11.81 -34.25 -83.49
N PRO A 353 12.97 -34.48 -82.83
CA PRO A 353 13.36 -34.40 -81.40
C PRO A 353 14.74 -33.71 -81.19
N GLY A 354 15.19 -33.64 -79.94
CA GLY A 354 16.60 -33.39 -79.55
C GLY A 354 16.82 -33.76 -78.10
#